data_AF-A0A485M5D4-F1
#
_entry.id   AF-A0A485M5D4-F1
#
_cell.length_a   1.000
_cell.length_b   1.000
_cell.length_c   1.000
_cell.angle_alpha   90.00
_cell.angle_beta   90.00
_cell.angle_gamma   90.00
#
_symmetry.space_group_name_H-M   'P 1'
#
loop_
_entity.id
_entity.type
_entity.pdbx_description
1 polymer ?
#
loop_
_entity_poly.entity_id
_entity_poly.type
_entity_poly.pdbx_seq_one_letter_code
_entity_poly.pdbx_strand_id
1 'polypeptide(L)'
;MTTIVPTGGMVIGRHGLLKAFLSSCVGLAIYDHKSKLGGMLHILLPEPVSDIPDYHTSYYARTGIPTFIDAMVEQGACIETMEAFIAGGALVDSSSIHDLSINFAYKTVEITLSILKKLGIAIKTLEASGVNPFCLTFRLDTGACSIEPILLEKPMGVVRKKSVDKETIEKTIQRLLPVPQITFNIAQMLSDENVDINTVAAEIKKDQVLSAKVLRMCNSSYTGLPRKIASIDQAIVYLGSKVLLQMVVTAQIENIYHSSDRGYSLCQGGMFHHAVATARLCRALATAQKKIDPDIAYTAGLLHDIGKVVLDQYIGKMQPLFYRMIIENKENSSKVEQDIIGIDHCQAGLMLAEKWNLPDVLKDVITFHHAPESAPDNSEIVNLTYVADVLTNRLLPGLELEKVDTSNLQSSLLALGFLPRNVYRHLNVLADLY
;
A
#
# COMPACT_ATOMS: atom_id res chain seq x y z
N MET A 1 -0.09 17.98 21.86
CA MET A 1 0.42 16.75 21.21
C MET A 1 0.00 16.78 19.75
N THR A 2 0.78 16.14 18.87
CA THR A 2 0.46 16.03 17.43
C THR A 2 0.05 14.59 17.14
N THR A 3 -1.08 14.40 16.45
CA THR A 3 -1.62 13.09 16.08
C THR A 3 -1.72 13.01 14.56
N ILE A 4 -1.16 11.96 13.98
CA ILE A 4 -1.38 11.64 12.57
C ILE A 4 -2.70 10.88 12.48
N VAL A 5 -3.57 11.28 11.55
CA VAL A 5 -4.82 10.57 11.25
C VAL A 5 -4.54 9.62 10.07
N PRO A 6 -4.42 8.30 10.32
CA PRO A 6 -4.16 7.33 9.24
C PRO A 6 -5.36 7.24 8.31
N THR A 7 -5.18 6.63 7.14
CA THR A 7 -6.26 6.30 6.21
C THR A 7 -7.33 5.45 6.90
N GLY A 8 -8.62 5.79 6.73
CA GLY A 8 -9.73 5.19 7.50
C GLY A 8 -9.80 5.65 8.96
N GLY A 9 -8.87 6.50 9.41
CA GLY A 9 -8.82 7.05 10.75
C GLY A 9 -9.80 8.22 10.95
N MET A 10 -10.30 8.33 12.17
CA MET A 10 -11.20 9.38 12.61
C MET A 10 -10.78 9.85 14.01
N VAL A 11 -10.62 11.15 14.21
CA VAL A 11 -10.27 11.73 15.52
C VAL A 11 -11.13 12.96 15.78
N ILE A 12 -11.79 13.01 16.95
CA ILE A 12 -12.62 14.12 17.41
C ILE A 12 -12.07 14.60 18.76
N GLY A 13 -12.09 15.91 19.02
CA GLY A 13 -11.62 16.45 20.29
C GLY A 13 -11.62 17.98 20.37
N ARG A 14 -11.11 18.50 21.49
CA ARG A 14 -11.10 19.93 21.80
C ARG A 14 -9.69 20.54 21.86
N HIS A 15 -8.66 19.69 21.91
CA HIS A 15 -7.27 20.10 22.12
C HIS A 15 -6.31 19.24 21.30
N GLY A 16 -5.29 19.88 20.72
CA GLY A 16 -4.22 19.21 19.99
C GLY A 16 -4.18 19.50 18.49
N LEU A 17 -3.16 18.94 17.84
CA LEU A 17 -2.86 19.17 16.43
C LEU A 17 -3.03 17.86 15.65
N LEU A 18 -3.96 17.83 14.71
CA LEU A 18 -4.17 16.71 13.81
C LEU A 18 -3.44 16.96 12.49
N LYS A 19 -2.91 15.90 11.88
CA LYS A 19 -2.32 15.92 10.53
C LYS A 19 -2.79 14.74 9.70
N ALA A 20 -3.14 14.97 8.45
CA ALA A 20 -3.29 13.93 7.43
C ALA A 20 -2.40 14.23 6.23
N PHE A 21 -1.77 13.19 5.68
CA PHE A 21 -1.00 13.23 4.45
C PHE A 21 -1.86 12.62 3.33
N LEU A 22 -2.05 13.38 2.26
CA LEU A 22 -3.17 13.18 1.34
C LEU A 22 -2.68 13.14 -0.11
N SER A 23 -3.13 12.13 -0.85
CA SER A 23 -2.88 11.97 -2.30
C SER A 23 -4.24 11.79 -2.99
N SER A 24 -4.57 10.60 -3.50
CA SER A 24 -5.91 10.28 -4.02
C SER A 24 -7.00 10.21 -2.94
N CYS A 25 -6.60 9.91 -1.70
CA CYS A 25 -7.44 10.00 -0.51
C CYS A 25 -7.84 11.45 -0.18
N VAL A 26 -8.89 11.63 0.63
CA VAL A 26 -9.47 12.93 0.99
C VAL A 26 -9.45 13.12 2.50
N GLY A 27 -8.87 14.22 2.96
CA GLY A 27 -8.93 14.65 4.35
C GLY A 27 -10.07 15.64 4.56
N LEU A 28 -10.99 15.32 5.46
CA LEU A 28 -12.08 16.19 5.89
C LEU A 28 -11.87 16.58 7.36
N ALA A 29 -11.56 17.84 7.62
CA ALA A 29 -11.58 18.41 8.97
C ALA A 29 -12.83 19.27 9.16
N ILE A 30 -13.43 19.22 10.35
CA ILE A 30 -14.61 20.02 10.72
C ILE A 30 -14.34 20.72 12.06
N TYR A 31 -14.77 21.98 12.18
CA TYR A 31 -14.78 22.73 13.43
C TYR A 31 -16.17 23.30 13.73
N ASP A 32 -16.71 23.06 14.91
CA ASP A 32 -17.87 23.79 15.42
C ASP A 32 -17.44 24.97 16.30
N HIS A 33 -17.71 26.18 15.82
CA HIS A 33 -17.41 27.42 16.52
C HIS A 33 -18.23 27.64 17.80
N LYS A 34 -19.39 26.99 17.94
CA LYS A 34 -20.27 27.13 19.12
C LYS A 34 -19.79 26.27 20.27
N SER A 35 -19.64 24.96 20.07
CA SER A 35 -19.19 24.05 21.12
C SER A 35 -17.68 24.11 21.36
N LYS A 36 -16.86 24.60 20.41
CA LYS A 36 -15.38 24.44 20.39
C LYS A 36 -14.97 22.96 20.34
N LEU A 37 -15.61 22.21 19.45
CA LEU A 37 -15.25 20.83 19.11
C LEU A 37 -14.72 20.80 17.67
N GLY A 38 -13.59 20.13 17.46
CA GLY A 38 -13.08 19.84 16.13
C GLY A 38 -12.95 18.33 15.89
N GLY A 39 -12.76 17.95 14.64
CA GLY A 39 -12.35 16.61 14.28
C GLY A 39 -11.73 16.54 12.90
N MET A 40 -11.20 15.37 12.56
CA MET A 40 -10.74 15.01 11.22
C MET A 40 -11.05 13.55 10.91
N LEU A 41 -11.53 13.32 9.69
CA LEU A 41 -11.73 12.03 9.04
C LEU A 41 -10.81 11.93 7.82
N HIS A 42 -10.13 10.81 7.65
CA HIS A 42 -9.26 10.54 6.49
C HIS A 42 -9.88 9.43 5.64
N ILE A 43 -10.45 9.82 4.51
CA ILE A 43 -11.27 8.99 3.62
C ILE A 43 -10.42 8.45 2.48
N LEU A 44 -10.57 7.16 2.15
CA LEU A 44 -9.86 6.53 1.03
C LEU A 44 -10.70 6.45 -0.26
N LEU A 45 -11.96 6.03 -0.12
CA LEU A 45 -12.81 5.58 -1.23
C LEU A 45 -14.13 6.36 -1.29
N PRO A 46 -14.83 6.36 -2.45
CA PRO A 46 -16.06 7.15 -2.61
C PRO A 46 -17.25 6.54 -1.87
N GLU A 47 -17.49 5.25 -2.09
CA GLU A 47 -18.64 4.50 -1.56
C GLU A 47 -18.33 2.99 -1.58
N PRO A 48 -18.90 2.20 -0.65
CA PRO A 48 -18.72 0.76 -0.66
C PRO A 48 -19.47 0.11 -1.83
N VAL A 49 -18.93 -1.01 -2.32
CA VAL A 49 -19.47 -1.77 -3.47
C VAL A 49 -20.26 -3.02 -3.07
N SER A 50 -20.31 -3.30 -1.77
CA SER A 50 -21.04 -4.36 -1.07
C SER A 50 -21.41 -3.85 0.32
N ASP A 51 -22.11 -4.66 1.11
CA ASP A 51 -22.10 -4.48 2.57
C ASP A 51 -20.65 -4.53 3.08
N ILE A 52 -20.35 -3.74 4.12
CA ILE A 52 -19.04 -3.63 4.75
C ILE A 52 -19.19 -3.73 6.28
N PRO A 53 -18.19 -4.23 7.02
CA PRO A 53 -18.20 -4.17 8.48
C PRO A 53 -18.18 -2.73 9.01
N ASP A 54 -18.74 -2.51 10.21
CA ASP A 54 -18.82 -1.17 10.83
C ASP A 54 -17.44 -0.48 10.94
N TYR A 55 -16.38 -1.24 11.21
CA TYR A 55 -15.00 -0.73 11.32
C TYR A 55 -14.39 -0.28 9.98
N HIS A 56 -15.05 -0.52 8.84
CA HIS A 56 -14.68 0.00 7.52
C HIS A 56 -15.46 1.25 7.10
N THR A 57 -16.50 1.65 7.83
CA THR A 57 -17.37 2.78 7.45
C THR A 57 -16.60 4.08 7.18
N SER A 58 -15.57 4.36 8.00
CA SER A 58 -14.70 5.54 7.90
C SER A 58 -13.81 5.61 6.65
N TYR A 59 -13.53 4.48 5.98
CA TYR A 59 -12.73 4.46 4.75
C TYR A 59 -13.48 5.05 3.55
N TYR A 60 -14.82 5.14 3.59
CA TYR A 60 -15.64 5.56 2.45
C TYR A 60 -16.40 6.87 2.70
N ALA A 61 -16.38 7.81 1.75
CA ALA A 61 -17.06 9.10 1.92
C ALA A 61 -18.57 8.95 2.20
N ARG A 62 -19.22 8.00 1.51
CA ARG A 62 -20.67 7.75 1.66
C ARG A 62 -21.10 7.35 3.07
N THR A 63 -20.28 6.61 3.81
CA THR A 63 -20.61 6.07 5.16
C THR A 63 -19.89 6.81 6.27
N GLY A 64 -18.59 7.12 6.09
CA GLY A 64 -17.75 7.71 7.12
C GLY A 64 -18.11 9.15 7.45
N ILE A 65 -18.56 9.95 6.47
CA ILE A 65 -18.91 11.36 6.70
C ILE A 65 -20.16 11.49 7.60
N PRO A 66 -21.27 10.76 7.36
CA PRO A 66 -22.37 10.67 8.33
C PRO A 66 -21.89 10.27 9.73
N THR A 67 -21.23 9.11 9.88
CA THR A 67 -20.76 8.60 11.18
C THR A 67 -19.85 9.58 11.91
N PHE A 68 -18.98 10.31 11.19
CA PHE A 68 -18.11 11.34 11.75
C PHE A 68 -18.89 12.56 12.26
N ILE A 69 -19.88 13.02 11.52
CA ILE A 69 -20.71 14.18 11.90
C ILE A 69 -21.63 13.80 13.07
N ASP A 70 -22.25 12.62 13.04
CA ASP A 70 -23.08 12.09 14.12
C ASP A 70 -22.26 12.00 15.42
N ALA A 71 -21.05 11.42 15.37
CA ALA A 71 -20.13 11.33 16.51
C ALA A 71 -19.62 12.70 17.02
N MET A 72 -19.65 13.76 16.20
CA MET A 72 -19.41 15.14 16.64
C MET A 72 -20.65 15.76 17.31
N VAL A 73 -21.85 15.49 16.79
CA VAL A 73 -23.12 15.95 17.36
C VAL A 73 -23.39 15.31 18.72
N GLU A 74 -23.11 14.02 18.89
CA GLU A 74 -23.14 13.31 20.18
C GLU A 74 -22.22 13.95 21.23
N GLN A 75 -21.10 14.55 20.79
CA GLN A 75 -20.16 15.29 21.65
C GLN A 75 -20.52 16.79 21.80
N GLY A 76 -21.72 17.17 21.37
CA GLY A 76 -22.33 18.49 21.58
C GLY A 76 -22.07 19.52 20.49
N ALA A 77 -21.59 19.11 19.30
CA ALA A 77 -21.44 20.02 18.16
C ALA A 77 -22.79 20.37 17.49
N CYS A 78 -22.89 21.58 16.94
CA CYS A 78 -24.08 22.07 16.24
C CYS A 78 -23.80 22.21 14.73
N ILE A 79 -24.56 21.53 13.88
CA ILE A 79 -24.31 21.45 12.42
C ILE A 79 -24.34 22.85 11.77
N GLU A 80 -25.24 23.72 12.24
CA GLU A 80 -25.42 25.09 11.74
C GLU A 80 -24.24 26.03 12.04
N THR A 81 -23.32 25.62 12.91
CA THR A 81 -22.09 26.36 13.25
C THR A 81 -20.80 25.58 12.95
N MET A 82 -20.91 24.49 12.19
CA MET A 82 -19.77 23.74 11.63
C MET A 82 -19.20 24.43 10.38
N GLU A 83 -17.87 24.56 10.35
CA GLU A 83 -17.09 24.86 9.15
C GLU A 83 -16.21 23.66 8.77
N ALA A 84 -16.23 23.29 7.49
CA ALA A 84 -15.48 22.17 6.92
C ALA A 84 -14.27 22.63 6.09
N PHE A 85 -13.17 21.87 6.18
CA PHE A 85 -11.92 22.07 5.46
C PHE A 85 -11.54 20.76 4.77
N ILE A 86 -11.29 20.81 3.45
CA ILE A 86 -11.12 19.63 2.60
C ILE A 86 -9.79 19.74 1.84
N ALA A 87 -9.03 18.64 1.78
CA ALA A 87 -7.87 18.52 0.89
C ALA A 87 -7.71 17.09 0.33
N GLY A 88 -6.86 16.95 -0.69
CA GLY A 88 -6.51 15.66 -1.31
C GLY A 88 -7.24 15.42 -2.62
N GLY A 89 -7.65 14.18 -2.90
CA GLY A 89 -8.37 13.84 -4.14
C GLY A 89 -7.54 13.99 -5.42
N ALA A 90 -6.21 13.90 -5.31
CA ALA A 90 -5.29 14.00 -6.45
C ALA A 90 -5.50 12.85 -7.45
N LEU A 91 -5.20 13.13 -8.73
CA LEU A 91 -5.40 12.17 -9.81
C LEU A 91 -4.47 10.96 -9.68
N VAL A 92 -5.02 9.76 -9.89
CA VAL A 92 -4.26 8.52 -10.00
C VAL A 92 -3.35 8.57 -11.23
N ASP A 93 -3.85 9.01 -12.37
CA ASP A 93 -3.09 9.28 -13.60
C ASP A 93 -3.35 10.69 -14.13
N SER A 94 -2.33 11.33 -14.70
CA SER A 94 -2.42 12.67 -15.32
C SER A 94 -2.96 12.66 -16.75
N SER A 95 -2.85 11.54 -17.47
CA SER A 95 -3.37 11.37 -18.83
C SER A 95 -4.89 11.16 -18.82
N SER A 96 -5.42 10.50 -17.78
CA SER A 96 -6.82 10.08 -17.65
C SER A 96 -7.83 11.22 -17.40
N ILE A 97 -7.52 12.46 -17.78
CA ILE A 97 -8.47 13.60 -17.76
C ILE A 97 -9.74 13.27 -18.57
N HIS A 98 -9.60 12.44 -19.61
CA HIS A 98 -10.71 11.99 -20.46
C HIS A 98 -11.45 10.74 -19.95
N ASP A 99 -10.93 10.00 -18.96
CA ASP A 99 -11.60 8.82 -18.39
C ASP A 99 -11.86 8.98 -16.89
N LEU A 100 -12.97 9.67 -16.58
CA LEU A 100 -13.55 9.81 -15.25
C LEU A 100 -13.83 8.45 -14.55
N SER A 101 -13.80 7.33 -15.27
CA SER A 101 -14.07 5.99 -14.75
C SER A 101 -12.83 5.23 -14.22
N ILE A 102 -11.62 5.80 -14.29
CA ILE A 102 -10.45 5.40 -13.45
C ILE A 102 -10.46 6.11 -12.10
N ASN A 103 -11.06 7.30 -12.03
CA ASN A 103 -10.81 8.28 -10.97
C ASN A 103 -11.58 8.01 -9.64
N PHE A 104 -11.21 6.93 -8.94
CA PHE A 104 -11.66 6.60 -7.57
C PHE A 104 -11.33 7.74 -6.54
N ALA A 105 -10.61 8.80 -6.92
CA ALA A 105 -10.32 9.98 -6.10
C ALA A 105 -11.34 11.13 -6.26
N TYR A 106 -11.59 11.59 -7.49
CA TYR A 106 -12.53 12.69 -7.79
C TYR A 106 -13.93 12.41 -7.26
N LYS A 107 -14.42 11.17 -7.39
CA LYS A 107 -15.74 10.79 -6.86
C LYS A 107 -15.81 10.85 -5.33
N THR A 108 -14.68 10.66 -4.63
CA THR A 108 -14.59 10.80 -3.17
C THR A 108 -14.77 12.26 -2.76
N VAL A 109 -14.17 13.19 -3.51
CA VAL A 109 -14.39 14.63 -3.36
C VAL A 109 -15.85 15.00 -3.70
N GLU A 110 -16.39 14.52 -4.82
CA GLU A 110 -17.78 14.77 -5.24
C GLU A 110 -18.80 14.34 -4.18
N ILE A 111 -18.66 13.13 -3.64
CA ILE A 111 -19.54 12.61 -2.58
C ILE A 111 -19.38 13.42 -1.28
N THR A 112 -18.15 13.80 -0.93
CA THR A 112 -17.87 14.66 0.24
C THR A 112 -18.61 16.00 0.13
N LEU A 113 -18.47 16.69 -1.01
CA LEU A 113 -19.16 17.95 -1.29
C LEU A 113 -20.69 17.79 -1.30
N SER A 114 -21.18 16.68 -1.87
CA SER A 114 -22.61 16.36 -1.94
C SER A 114 -23.24 16.14 -0.55
N ILE A 115 -22.52 15.49 0.38
CA ILE A 115 -23.00 15.24 1.74
C ILE A 115 -22.98 16.53 2.57
N LEU A 116 -21.87 17.27 2.58
CA LEU A 116 -21.77 18.53 3.31
C LEU A 116 -22.83 19.55 2.86
N LYS A 117 -23.07 19.65 1.55
CA LYS A 117 -24.13 20.50 0.97
C LYS A 117 -25.54 20.09 1.40
N LYS A 118 -25.82 18.78 1.58
CA LYS A 118 -27.12 18.30 2.07
C LYS A 118 -27.33 18.58 3.56
N LEU A 119 -26.25 18.59 4.34
CA LEU A 119 -26.27 18.88 5.77
C LEU A 119 -26.17 20.39 6.08
N GLY A 120 -25.94 21.24 5.07
CA GLY A 120 -25.83 22.69 5.24
C GLY A 120 -24.50 23.18 5.83
N ILE A 121 -23.51 22.30 5.95
CA ILE A 121 -22.20 22.62 6.55
C ILE A 121 -21.40 23.52 5.60
N ALA A 122 -20.90 24.65 6.12
CA ALA A 122 -20.17 25.63 5.33
C ALA A 122 -18.75 25.13 5.01
N ILE A 123 -18.39 25.07 3.72
CA ILE A 123 -17.04 24.71 3.28
C ILE A 123 -16.17 25.98 3.31
N LYS A 124 -15.19 26.00 4.21
CA LYS A 124 -14.29 27.13 4.45
C LYS A 124 -13.02 27.06 3.59
N THR A 125 -12.58 25.87 3.23
CA THR A 125 -11.43 25.64 2.32
C THR A 125 -11.59 24.32 1.59
N LEU A 126 -11.22 24.28 0.30
CA LEU A 126 -11.24 23.10 -0.56
C LEU A 126 -10.01 23.13 -1.47
N GLU A 127 -8.99 22.34 -1.14
CA GLU A 127 -7.79 22.14 -1.95
C GLU A 127 -7.77 20.73 -2.52
N ALA A 128 -8.61 20.51 -3.53
CA ALA A 128 -8.84 19.21 -4.14
C ALA A 128 -8.68 19.26 -5.66
N SER A 129 -7.44 19.44 -6.14
CA SER A 129 -7.12 19.38 -7.58
C SER A 129 -5.66 19.02 -7.87
N GLY A 130 -5.42 18.44 -9.04
CA GLY A 130 -4.07 18.18 -9.58
C GLY A 130 -3.48 16.82 -9.23
N VAL A 131 -2.15 16.76 -9.20
CA VAL A 131 -1.33 15.52 -9.07
C VAL A 131 -0.36 15.57 -7.88
N ASN A 132 -0.47 16.60 -7.03
CA ASN A 132 0.45 16.84 -5.91
C ASN A 132 -0.17 16.34 -4.61
N PRO A 133 0.61 15.70 -3.72
CA PRO A 133 0.15 15.37 -2.38
C PRO A 133 0.19 16.60 -1.45
N PHE A 134 -0.68 16.60 -0.45
CA PHE A 134 -0.86 17.68 0.52
C PHE A 134 -0.70 17.19 1.96
N CYS A 135 -0.25 18.06 2.86
CA CYS A 135 -0.38 17.89 4.30
C CYS A 135 -1.49 18.83 4.82
N LEU A 136 -2.63 18.26 5.21
CA LEU A 136 -3.66 19.01 5.93
C LEU A 136 -3.34 18.97 7.42
N THR A 137 -3.10 20.14 8.01
CA THR A 137 -2.79 20.33 9.44
C THR A 137 -3.94 21.11 10.09
N PHE A 138 -4.51 20.57 11.16
CA PHE A 138 -5.71 21.13 11.79
C PHE A 138 -5.58 21.20 13.31
N ARG A 139 -5.86 22.37 13.90
CA ARG A 139 -5.77 22.61 15.35
C ARG A 139 -7.15 22.58 16.00
N LEU A 140 -7.37 21.56 16.83
CA LEU A 140 -8.62 21.34 17.56
C LEU A 140 -8.97 22.49 18.52
N ASP A 141 -7.96 23.17 19.08
CA ASP A 141 -8.14 24.27 20.03
C ASP A 141 -8.76 25.55 19.40
N THR A 142 -8.65 25.73 18.08
CA THR A 142 -8.98 27.00 17.42
C THR A 142 -9.70 26.87 16.08
N GLY A 143 -9.86 25.66 15.53
CA GLY A 143 -10.34 25.44 14.16
C GLY A 143 -9.37 25.94 13.08
N ALA A 144 -8.11 26.23 13.43
CA ALA A 144 -7.14 26.72 12.46
C ALA A 144 -6.65 25.56 11.57
N CYS A 145 -6.82 25.71 10.27
CA CYS A 145 -6.38 24.76 9.25
C CYS A 145 -5.26 25.38 8.40
N SER A 146 -4.21 24.62 8.10
CA SER A 146 -3.33 24.88 6.97
C SER A 146 -3.32 23.65 6.05
N ILE A 147 -3.37 23.90 4.74
CA ILE A 147 -3.21 22.88 3.72
C ILE A 147 -1.98 23.29 2.94
N GLU A 148 -0.90 22.55 3.16
CA GLU A 148 0.40 22.82 2.55
C GLU A 148 0.65 21.72 1.49
N PRO A 149 0.88 22.07 0.21
CA PRO A 149 1.44 21.12 -0.74
C PRO A 149 2.75 20.55 -0.18
N ILE A 150 3.01 19.26 -0.35
CA ILE A 150 4.26 18.65 0.12
C ILE A 150 5.39 19.01 -0.86
N LEU A 151 5.79 20.28 -0.80
CA LEU A 151 6.92 20.86 -1.52
C LEU A 151 8.19 20.66 -0.70
N LEU A 152 9.12 19.91 -1.27
CA LEU A 152 10.45 19.68 -0.71
C LEU A 152 11.35 20.87 -1.09
N GLU A 153 11.91 21.56 -0.09
CA GLU A 153 12.63 22.81 -0.33
C GLU A 153 14.09 22.63 -0.80
N LYS A 154 14.27 22.90 -2.10
CA LYS A 154 15.50 23.26 -2.83
C LYS A 154 16.59 22.18 -2.97
N PRO A 155 17.19 22.06 -4.19
CA PRO A 155 18.25 21.10 -4.44
C PRO A 155 19.60 21.54 -3.85
N MET A 156 20.43 20.57 -3.48
CA MET A 156 21.87 20.74 -3.31
C MET A 156 22.64 19.85 -4.32
N GLY A 157 23.87 20.24 -4.62
CA GLY A 157 24.60 19.75 -5.79
C GLY A 157 24.96 18.26 -5.78
N VAL A 158 25.11 17.71 -7.00
CA VAL A 158 25.43 16.32 -7.31
C VAL A 158 26.54 15.74 -6.41
N VAL A 159 26.16 14.76 -5.57
CA VAL A 159 27.11 13.96 -4.79
C VAL A 159 27.87 13.01 -5.72
N ARG A 160 29.17 12.79 -5.47
CA ARG A 160 30.04 11.99 -6.35
C ARG A 160 29.56 10.55 -6.49
N LYS A 161 29.42 10.09 -7.74
CA LYS A 161 29.19 8.69 -8.08
C LYS A 161 30.26 7.78 -7.47
N LYS A 162 29.82 6.74 -6.78
CA LYS A 162 30.57 5.50 -6.51
C LYS A 162 29.63 4.34 -6.81
N SER A 163 29.73 3.79 -8.01
CA SER A 163 29.08 2.53 -8.35
C SER A 163 29.54 1.43 -7.39
N VAL A 164 28.61 0.60 -6.92
CA VAL A 164 28.92 -0.61 -6.17
C VAL A 164 29.35 -1.68 -7.17
N ASP A 165 30.44 -2.40 -6.90
CA ASP A 165 30.81 -3.52 -7.76
C ASP A 165 29.83 -4.70 -7.60
N LYS A 166 29.64 -5.46 -8.68
CA LYS A 166 28.72 -6.60 -8.72
C LYS A 166 29.06 -7.65 -7.65
N GLU A 167 30.35 -7.81 -7.35
CA GLU A 167 30.86 -8.73 -6.33
C GLU A 167 30.36 -8.35 -4.92
N THR A 168 30.28 -7.06 -4.61
CA THR A 168 29.72 -6.54 -3.35
C THR A 168 28.22 -6.82 -3.28
N ILE A 169 27.44 -6.48 -4.32
CA ILE A 169 26.00 -6.82 -4.40
C ILE A 169 25.80 -8.34 -4.18
N GLU A 170 26.56 -9.17 -4.88
CA GLU A 170 26.50 -10.64 -4.76
C GLU A 170 26.84 -11.15 -3.34
N LYS A 171 27.75 -10.49 -2.62
CA LYS A 171 28.07 -10.78 -1.20
C LYS A 171 26.95 -10.39 -0.23
N THR A 172 26.15 -9.36 -0.51
CA THR A 172 24.97 -9.05 0.32
C THR A 172 23.79 -9.97 0.00
N ILE A 173 23.61 -10.35 -1.28
CA ILE A 173 22.68 -11.44 -1.63
C ILE A 173 23.06 -12.75 -0.88
N GLN A 174 24.35 -13.03 -0.69
CA GLN A 174 24.83 -14.14 0.15
C GLN A 174 24.58 -13.95 1.66
N ARG A 175 24.49 -12.71 2.18
CA ARG A 175 24.23 -12.39 3.60
C ARG A 175 22.74 -12.30 3.95
N LEU A 176 21.90 -12.05 2.96
CA LEU A 176 20.44 -12.16 3.07
C LEU A 176 19.97 -13.62 3.06
N LEU A 177 20.90 -14.57 2.91
CA LEU A 177 20.72 -15.96 3.32
C LEU A 177 21.01 -16.01 4.85
N PRO A 178 20.11 -16.54 5.68
CA PRO A 178 19.44 -17.82 5.49
C PRO A 178 18.28 -17.78 4.51
N VAL A 179 18.34 -18.68 3.51
CA VAL A 179 17.15 -19.14 2.82
C VAL A 179 16.18 -19.65 3.89
N PRO A 180 14.95 -19.12 4.00
CA PRO A 180 13.93 -19.83 4.75
C PRO A 180 13.67 -21.13 3.99
N GLN A 181 14.14 -22.26 4.52
CA GLN A 181 13.98 -23.58 3.89
C GLN A 181 12.50 -23.85 3.53
N ILE A 182 11.62 -23.34 4.39
CA ILE A 182 10.16 -23.32 4.22
C ILE A 182 9.74 -22.53 2.97
N THR A 183 10.38 -21.42 2.58
CA THR A 183 10.05 -20.68 1.35
C THR A 183 10.43 -21.45 0.08
N PHE A 184 11.56 -22.17 0.06
CA PHE A 184 11.92 -23.04 -1.06
C PHE A 184 10.88 -24.16 -1.24
N ASN A 185 10.54 -24.81 -0.14
CA ASN A 185 9.48 -25.81 -0.11
C ASN A 185 8.16 -25.19 -0.58
N ILE A 186 7.72 -24.04 -0.07
CA ILE A 186 6.45 -23.42 -0.47
C ILE A 186 6.45 -22.98 -1.94
N ALA A 187 7.56 -22.52 -2.51
CA ALA A 187 7.64 -22.20 -3.93
C ALA A 187 7.44 -23.45 -4.82
N GLN A 188 8.02 -24.60 -4.43
CA GLN A 188 7.74 -25.88 -5.08
C GLN A 188 6.29 -26.34 -4.82
N MET A 189 5.76 -26.13 -3.62
CA MET A 189 4.42 -26.56 -3.20
C MET A 189 3.26 -25.70 -3.74
N LEU A 190 3.55 -24.48 -4.21
CA LEU A 190 2.62 -23.68 -5.02
C LEU A 190 2.62 -24.14 -6.49
N SER A 191 3.56 -25.00 -6.88
CA SER A 191 3.74 -25.51 -8.25
C SER A 191 3.31 -26.99 -8.42
N ASP A 192 2.93 -27.68 -7.34
CA ASP A 192 2.51 -29.09 -7.32
C ASP A 192 1.26 -29.26 -6.44
N GLU A 193 0.21 -29.87 -6.99
CA GLU A 193 -1.06 -30.09 -6.26
C GLU A 193 -0.98 -31.24 -5.24
N ASN A 194 0.05 -32.09 -5.27
CA ASN A 194 0.14 -33.33 -4.50
C ASN A 194 0.75 -33.17 -3.10
N VAL A 195 0.84 -31.94 -2.60
CA VAL A 195 1.60 -31.59 -1.39
C VAL A 195 0.89 -32.03 -0.11
N ASP A 196 1.59 -32.81 0.71
CA ASP A 196 1.17 -33.07 2.09
C ASP A 196 1.32 -31.82 2.97
N ILE A 197 0.18 -31.15 3.22
CA ILE A 197 0.10 -30.00 4.14
C ILE A 197 0.55 -30.35 5.58
N ASN A 198 0.49 -31.62 5.99
CA ASN A 198 0.92 -32.02 7.34
C ASN A 198 2.45 -31.91 7.49
N THR A 199 3.20 -32.25 6.45
CA THR A 199 4.66 -32.01 6.37
C THR A 199 4.99 -30.52 6.46
N VAL A 200 4.27 -29.66 5.74
CA VAL A 200 4.45 -28.20 5.84
C VAL A 200 4.16 -27.71 7.26
N ALA A 201 3.05 -28.15 7.84
CA ALA A 201 2.66 -27.82 9.21
C ALA A 201 3.68 -28.32 10.24
N ALA A 202 4.32 -29.47 10.01
CA ALA A 202 5.40 -29.98 10.84
C ALA A 202 6.65 -29.10 10.76
N GLU A 203 7.04 -28.59 9.58
CA GLU A 203 8.15 -27.63 9.46
C GLU A 203 7.84 -26.30 10.15
N ILE A 204 6.63 -25.73 9.95
CA ILE A 204 6.21 -24.47 10.59
C ILE A 204 6.30 -24.58 12.12
N LYS A 205 5.84 -25.69 12.70
CA LYS A 205 5.83 -25.93 14.16
C LYS A 205 7.24 -26.02 14.78
N LYS A 206 8.30 -26.26 13.99
CA LYS A 206 9.69 -26.24 14.49
C LYS A 206 10.18 -24.81 14.76
N ASP A 207 9.69 -23.84 14.00
CA ASP A 207 10.00 -22.42 14.18
C ASP A 207 8.91 -21.75 15.02
N GLN A 208 9.24 -21.47 16.28
CA GLN A 208 8.32 -20.81 17.23
C GLN A 208 8.03 -19.35 16.85
N VAL A 209 8.95 -18.66 16.18
CA VAL A 209 8.78 -17.26 15.76
C VAL A 209 7.86 -17.19 14.55
N LEU A 210 8.09 -18.04 13.56
CA LEU A 210 7.21 -18.20 12.40
C LEU A 210 5.82 -18.65 12.82
N SER A 211 5.72 -19.67 13.68
CA SER A 211 4.44 -20.13 14.23
C SER A 211 3.68 -19.00 14.92
N ALA A 212 4.36 -18.18 15.75
CA ALA A 212 3.73 -17.03 16.42
C ALA A 212 3.30 -15.91 15.45
N LYS A 213 4.05 -15.67 14.37
CA LYS A 213 3.69 -14.72 13.31
C LYS A 213 2.50 -15.19 12.49
N VAL A 214 2.54 -16.43 12.02
CA VAL A 214 1.44 -17.07 11.28
C VAL A 214 0.17 -17.09 12.12
N LEU A 215 0.25 -17.49 13.39
CA LEU A 215 -0.91 -17.42 14.30
C LEU A 215 -1.38 -15.99 14.54
N ARG A 216 -0.51 -14.97 14.56
CA ARG A 216 -0.94 -13.57 14.62
C ARG A 216 -1.75 -13.18 13.38
N MET A 217 -1.31 -13.59 12.18
CA MET A 217 -2.03 -13.39 10.92
C MET A 217 -3.35 -14.18 10.85
N CYS A 218 -3.41 -15.39 11.43
CA CYS A 218 -4.65 -16.16 11.58
C CYS A 218 -5.70 -15.48 12.48
N ASN A 219 -5.31 -14.44 13.23
CA ASN A 219 -6.12 -13.80 14.27
C ASN A 219 -6.34 -12.29 14.04
N SER A 220 -5.85 -11.72 12.94
CA SER A 220 -6.15 -10.34 12.55
C SER A 220 -7.41 -10.23 11.69
N SER A 221 -7.88 -9.00 11.49
CA SER A 221 -8.98 -8.60 10.59
C SER A 221 -8.92 -9.31 9.23
N TYR A 222 -7.73 -9.46 8.67
CA TYR A 222 -7.37 -10.21 7.45
C TYR A 222 -8.14 -11.53 7.23
N THR A 223 -8.52 -12.26 8.28
CA THR A 223 -9.22 -13.55 8.17
C THR A 223 -10.72 -13.51 8.37
N GLY A 224 -11.26 -12.46 9.03
CA GLY A 224 -12.66 -12.41 9.45
C GLY A 224 -13.13 -13.54 10.39
N LEU A 225 -12.23 -14.33 11.00
CA LEU A 225 -12.63 -15.52 11.75
C LEU A 225 -13.40 -15.20 13.05
N PRO A 226 -14.54 -15.87 13.31
CA PRO A 226 -15.39 -15.58 14.48
C PRO A 226 -14.83 -16.11 15.81
N ARG A 227 -13.67 -16.79 15.80
CA ARG A 227 -12.98 -17.34 16.96
C ARG A 227 -11.47 -17.29 16.76
N LYS A 228 -10.73 -17.12 17.86
CA LYS A 228 -9.26 -17.08 17.80
C LYS A 228 -8.66 -18.47 17.56
N ILE A 229 -7.70 -18.54 16.65
CA ILE A 229 -6.93 -19.74 16.29
C ILE A 229 -5.72 -19.86 17.21
N ALA A 230 -5.51 -21.03 17.81
CA ALA A 230 -4.46 -21.27 18.81
C ALA A 230 -3.37 -22.27 18.37
N SER A 231 -3.55 -22.96 17.23
CA SER A 231 -2.52 -23.86 16.67
C SER A 231 -2.49 -23.85 15.15
N ILE A 232 -1.36 -24.26 14.57
CA ILE A 232 -1.20 -24.39 13.12
C ILE A 232 -2.19 -25.43 12.56
N ASP A 233 -2.48 -26.50 13.30
CA ASP A 233 -3.49 -27.50 12.90
C ASP A 233 -4.90 -26.90 12.80
N GLN A 234 -5.27 -26.02 13.75
CA GLN A 234 -6.51 -25.26 13.66
C GLN A 234 -6.48 -24.30 12.46
N ALA A 235 -5.34 -23.67 12.15
CA ALA A 235 -5.22 -22.83 10.96
C ALA A 235 -5.49 -23.62 9.66
N ILE A 236 -4.95 -24.84 9.51
CA ILE A 236 -5.25 -25.72 8.36
C ILE A 236 -6.77 -26.00 8.28
N VAL A 237 -7.39 -26.36 9.40
CA VAL A 237 -8.81 -26.75 9.45
C VAL A 237 -9.77 -25.58 9.19
N TYR A 238 -9.45 -24.37 9.66
CA TYR A 238 -10.33 -23.20 9.55
C TYR A 238 -10.05 -22.30 8.33
N LEU A 239 -8.83 -22.31 7.78
CA LEU A 239 -8.42 -21.45 6.65
C LEU A 239 -8.07 -22.24 5.37
N GLY A 240 -7.80 -23.54 5.49
CA GLY A 240 -7.30 -24.37 4.40
C GLY A 240 -5.78 -24.26 4.17
N SER A 241 -5.23 -25.24 3.45
CA SER A 241 -3.80 -25.35 3.11
C SER A 241 -3.26 -24.10 2.39
N LYS A 242 -3.93 -23.67 1.31
CA LYS A 242 -3.53 -22.53 0.46
C LYS A 242 -3.38 -21.22 1.26
N VAL A 243 -4.31 -20.92 2.17
CA VAL A 243 -4.26 -19.68 2.98
C VAL A 243 -3.16 -19.76 4.05
N LEU A 244 -2.95 -20.93 4.68
CA LEU A 244 -1.84 -21.12 5.60
C LEU A 244 -0.48 -20.94 4.90
N LEU A 245 -0.28 -21.53 3.72
CA LEU A 245 0.93 -21.37 2.91
C LEU A 245 1.24 -19.89 2.64
N GLN A 246 0.22 -19.11 2.27
CA GLN A 246 0.35 -17.67 2.03
C GLN A 246 0.76 -16.89 3.28
N MET A 247 0.15 -17.16 4.44
CA MET A 247 0.56 -16.53 5.71
C MET A 247 1.99 -16.87 6.09
N VAL A 248 2.46 -18.08 5.79
CA VAL A 248 3.81 -18.54 6.11
C VAL A 248 4.86 -17.85 5.24
N VAL A 249 4.58 -17.70 3.94
CA VAL A 249 5.43 -16.90 3.03
C VAL A 249 5.48 -15.44 3.47
N THR A 250 4.34 -14.83 3.77
CA THR A 250 4.25 -13.45 4.27
C THR A 250 5.00 -13.26 5.59
N ALA A 251 4.86 -14.17 6.55
CA ALA A 251 5.56 -14.11 7.84
C ALA A 251 7.09 -14.28 7.72
N GLN A 252 7.57 -15.02 6.71
CA GLN A 252 9.01 -15.09 6.39
C GLN A 252 9.49 -13.82 5.69
N ILE A 253 8.71 -13.29 4.74
CA ILE A 253 9.04 -12.06 4.01
C ILE A 253 9.04 -10.83 4.95
N GLU A 254 8.20 -10.81 5.99
CA GLU A 254 8.28 -9.84 7.10
C GLU A 254 9.68 -9.82 7.74
N ASN A 255 10.32 -10.98 7.98
CA ASN A 255 11.69 -11.02 8.53
C ASN A 255 12.70 -10.34 7.59
N ILE A 256 12.54 -10.54 6.29
CA ILE A 256 13.46 -10.06 5.26
C ILE A 256 13.35 -8.53 5.13
N TYR A 257 12.14 -7.98 4.97
CA TYR A 257 11.93 -6.53 4.92
C TYR A 257 12.30 -5.81 6.24
N HIS A 258 12.12 -6.44 7.41
CA HIS A 258 12.50 -5.83 8.70
C HIS A 258 13.99 -5.96 9.05
N SER A 259 14.80 -6.69 8.26
CA SER A 259 16.25 -6.80 8.44
C SER A 259 17.04 -5.68 7.72
N SER A 260 16.39 -4.59 7.35
CA SER A 260 16.92 -3.53 6.49
C SER A 260 17.57 -2.37 7.27
N ASP A 261 18.61 -1.77 6.69
CA ASP A 261 19.51 -0.81 7.35
C ASP A 261 19.14 0.66 7.00
N ARG A 262 17.83 0.90 6.92
CA ARG A 262 17.14 2.20 6.76
C ARG A 262 17.44 2.97 5.47
N GLY A 263 17.84 2.30 4.39
CA GLY A 263 18.13 2.95 3.10
C GLY A 263 16.93 3.63 2.44
N TYR A 264 15.83 2.88 2.24
CA TYR A 264 14.55 3.45 1.81
C TYR A 264 13.82 4.17 2.97
N SER A 265 14.40 4.18 4.19
CA SER A 265 13.97 4.98 5.35
C SER A 265 12.47 5.00 5.69
N LEU A 266 11.72 3.97 5.28
CA LEU A 266 10.29 3.80 5.53
C LEU A 266 10.08 3.38 6.99
N CYS A 267 10.07 4.39 7.84
CA CYS A 267 9.83 4.29 9.27
C CYS A 267 8.55 3.47 9.52
N GLN A 268 8.66 2.40 10.32
CA GLN A 268 7.56 1.48 10.66
C GLN A 268 7.17 0.44 9.58
N GLY A 269 8.09 0.07 8.68
CA GLY A 269 7.93 -1.16 7.88
C GLY A 269 7.09 -1.02 6.61
N GLY A 270 6.96 0.20 6.08
CA GLY A 270 6.11 0.51 4.93
C GLY A 270 6.26 -0.45 3.74
N MET A 271 7.49 -0.79 3.33
CA MET A 271 7.75 -1.70 2.20
C MET A 271 7.06 -3.07 2.35
N PHE A 272 7.02 -3.62 3.57
CA PHE A 272 6.34 -4.89 3.84
C PHE A 272 4.82 -4.73 3.73
N HIS A 273 4.27 -3.63 4.26
CA HIS A 273 2.84 -3.33 4.15
C HIS A 273 2.41 -3.05 2.69
N HIS A 274 3.26 -2.40 1.88
CA HIS A 274 3.08 -2.25 0.43
C HIS A 274 3.06 -3.61 -0.26
N ALA A 275 4.09 -4.44 -0.07
CA ALA A 275 4.16 -5.77 -0.68
C ALA A 275 2.95 -6.66 -0.30
N VAL A 276 2.48 -6.62 0.96
CA VAL A 276 1.27 -7.34 1.38
C VAL A 276 0.00 -6.77 0.76
N ALA A 277 -0.11 -5.45 0.60
CA ALA A 277 -1.23 -4.78 -0.04
C ALA A 277 -1.31 -5.12 -1.55
N THR A 278 -0.19 -4.98 -2.27
CA THR A 278 -0.05 -5.36 -3.68
C THR A 278 -0.36 -6.85 -3.88
N ALA A 279 0.17 -7.74 -3.04
CA ALA A 279 -0.15 -9.18 -3.05
C ALA A 279 -1.66 -9.47 -2.97
N ARG A 280 -2.37 -8.81 -2.03
CA ARG A 280 -3.83 -8.97 -1.88
C ARG A 280 -4.59 -8.48 -3.10
N LEU A 281 -4.19 -7.34 -3.66
CA LEU A 281 -4.83 -6.78 -4.85
C LEU A 281 -4.56 -7.64 -6.10
N CYS A 282 -3.33 -8.13 -6.29
CA CYS A 282 -3.01 -9.13 -7.32
C CYS A 282 -3.94 -10.34 -7.25
N ARG A 283 -4.10 -10.93 -6.05
CA ARG A 283 -5.01 -12.08 -5.85
C ARG A 283 -6.46 -11.74 -6.18
N ALA A 284 -6.94 -10.58 -5.75
CA ALA A 284 -8.32 -10.14 -5.99
C ALA A 284 -8.60 -9.95 -7.49
N LEU A 285 -7.67 -9.34 -8.22
CA LEU A 285 -7.75 -9.15 -9.68
C LEU A 285 -7.66 -10.50 -10.42
N ALA A 286 -6.71 -11.38 -10.06
CA ALA A 286 -6.56 -12.70 -10.68
C ALA A 286 -7.82 -13.56 -10.50
N THR A 287 -8.40 -13.55 -9.30
CA THR A 287 -9.68 -14.23 -8.99
C THR A 287 -10.84 -13.73 -9.84
N ALA A 288 -10.87 -12.42 -10.14
CA ALA A 288 -11.90 -11.82 -10.98
C ALA A 288 -11.70 -12.13 -12.47
N GLN A 289 -10.44 -12.16 -12.93
CA GLN A 289 -10.06 -12.39 -14.32
C GLN A 289 -10.14 -13.87 -14.73
N LYS A 290 -9.84 -14.79 -13.80
CA LYS A 290 -9.85 -16.26 -13.98
C LYS A 290 -8.89 -16.82 -15.04
N LYS A 291 -7.89 -16.04 -15.47
CA LYS A 291 -6.79 -16.50 -16.34
C LYS A 291 -5.55 -16.94 -15.55
N ILE A 292 -5.18 -16.15 -14.55
CA ILE A 292 -3.98 -16.32 -13.74
C ILE A 292 -4.38 -17.02 -12.43
N ASP A 293 -3.56 -17.97 -11.94
CA ASP A 293 -3.79 -18.58 -10.63
C ASP A 293 -3.70 -17.51 -9.51
N PRO A 294 -4.72 -17.36 -8.65
CA PRO A 294 -4.73 -16.31 -7.63
C PRO A 294 -3.64 -16.44 -6.55
N ASP A 295 -3.10 -17.63 -6.31
CA ASP A 295 -2.08 -17.86 -5.28
C ASP A 295 -0.67 -17.61 -5.82
N ILE A 296 -0.43 -17.90 -7.11
CA ILE A 296 0.74 -17.39 -7.84
C ILE A 296 0.68 -15.86 -7.93
N ALA A 297 -0.48 -15.28 -8.26
CA ALA A 297 -0.65 -13.82 -8.30
C ALA A 297 -0.41 -13.15 -6.93
N TYR A 298 -0.86 -13.76 -5.83
CA TYR A 298 -0.52 -13.29 -4.48
C TYR A 298 1.01 -13.28 -4.26
N THR A 299 1.68 -14.37 -4.63
CA THR A 299 3.13 -14.55 -4.43
C THR A 299 3.94 -13.57 -5.29
N ALA A 300 3.50 -13.31 -6.52
CA ALA A 300 4.06 -12.31 -7.42
C ALA A 300 3.97 -10.89 -6.82
N GLY A 301 2.78 -10.46 -6.39
CA GLY A 301 2.58 -9.15 -5.75
C GLY A 301 3.32 -9.00 -4.41
N LEU A 302 3.64 -10.10 -3.73
CA LEU A 302 4.41 -10.09 -2.48
C LEU A 302 5.93 -10.02 -2.68
N LEU A 303 6.42 -10.40 -3.88
CA LEU A 303 7.85 -10.50 -4.19
C LEU A 303 8.37 -9.49 -5.21
N HIS A 304 7.52 -8.79 -5.98
CA HIS A 304 7.95 -7.84 -7.02
C HIS A 304 9.10 -6.91 -6.55
N ASP A 305 8.92 -6.30 -5.38
CA ASP A 305 9.82 -5.33 -4.76
C ASP A 305 11.00 -5.91 -3.97
N ILE A 306 11.20 -7.24 -3.97
CA ILE A 306 12.17 -7.90 -3.06
C ILE A 306 13.62 -7.40 -3.26
N GLY A 307 13.95 -6.88 -4.44
CA GLY A 307 15.22 -6.23 -4.72
C GLY A 307 15.48 -4.94 -3.93
N LYS A 308 14.43 -4.20 -3.53
CA LYS A 308 14.57 -3.01 -2.68
C LYS A 308 15.18 -3.39 -1.32
N VAL A 309 14.92 -4.58 -0.79
CA VAL A 309 15.60 -5.11 0.43
C VAL A 309 17.10 -5.34 0.21
N VAL A 310 17.51 -5.77 -0.99
CA VAL A 310 18.93 -5.97 -1.34
C VAL A 310 19.66 -4.63 -1.41
N LEU A 311 19.03 -3.60 -1.97
CA LEU A 311 19.62 -2.27 -2.14
C LEU A 311 19.60 -1.43 -0.86
N ASP A 312 18.61 -1.59 0.03
CA ASP A 312 18.49 -0.84 1.28
C ASP A 312 19.77 -0.89 2.13
N GLN A 313 20.37 -2.08 2.20
CA GLN A 313 21.63 -2.41 2.87
C GLN A 313 22.80 -1.49 2.47
N TYR A 314 22.74 -0.90 1.27
CA TYR A 314 23.73 0.03 0.73
C TYR A 314 23.24 1.47 0.72
N ILE A 315 21.99 1.68 0.32
CA ILE A 315 21.41 3.01 0.11
C ILE A 315 21.57 3.89 1.36
N GLY A 316 21.25 3.37 2.55
CA GLY A 316 21.35 4.15 3.80
C GLY A 316 22.78 4.59 4.15
N LYS A 317 23.78 3.88 3.64
CA LYS A 317 25.21 4.14 3.87
C LYS A 317 25.84 5.00 2.78
N MET A 318 25.33 4.94 1.55
CA MET A 318 25.85 5.70 0.41
C MET A 318 25.11 7.02 0.16
N GLN A 319 23.79 7.05 0.40
CA GLN A 319 22.93 8.23 0.30
C GLN A 319 21.93 8.27 1.45
N PRO A 320 22.32 8.82 2.63
CA PRO A 320 21.43 8.98 3.79
C PRO A 320 20.17 9.86 3.55
N LEU A 321 20.04 10.46 2.37
CA LEU A 321 18.88 11.24 1.91
C LEU A 321 18.30 10.70 0.59
N PHE A 322 18.46 9.40 0.29
CA PHE A 322 17.96 8.78 -0.96
C PHE A 322 16.49 9.08 -1.27
N TYR A 323 15.62 9.00 -0.25
CA TYR A 323 14.20 9.37 -0.36
C TYR A 323 13.98 10.77 -0.92
N ARG A 324 14.89 11.70 -0.60
CA ARG A 324 14.83 13.09 -1.03
C ARG A 324 15.09 13.21 -2.53
N MET A 325 16.03 12.43 -3.09
CA MET A 325 16.34 12.45 -4.52
C MET A 325 15.14 12.00 -5.38
N ILE A 326 14.51 10.85 -5.04
CA ILE A 326 13.32 10.35 -5.74
C ILE A 326 12.20 11.40 -5.76
N ILE A 327 11.85 11.95 -4.60
CA ILE A 327 10.66 12.79 -4.48
C ILE A 327 10.93 14.25 -4.94
N GLU A 328 12.17 14.77 -4.83
CA GLU A 328 12.53 16.11 -5.34
C GLU A 328 12.72 16.14 -6.85
N ASN A 329 13.50 15.23 -7.42
CA ASN A 329 13.81 15.25 -8.86
C ASN A 329 12.62 14.79 -9.72
N LYS A 330 11.63 14.10 -9.12
CA LYS A 330 10.55 13.36 -9.81
C LYS A 330 11.08 12.27 -10.75
N GLU A 331 12.23 11.70 -10.39
CA GLU A 331 12.85 10.58 -11.11
C GLU A 331 12.28 9.25 -10.59
N ASN A 332 12.09 8.28 -11.49
CA ASN A 332 11.70 6.90 -11.14
C ASN A 332 12.75 6.26 -10.22
N SER A 333 12.35 5.38 -9.28
CA SER A 333 13.29 4.85 -8.27
C SER A 333 14.45 4.09 -8.92
N SER A 334 14.15 3.23 -9.89
CA SER A 334 15.12 2.47 -10.69
C SER A 334 16.16 3.39 -11.32
N LYS A 335 15.74 4.57 -11.82
CA LYS A 335 16.67 5.53 -12.43
C LYS A 335 17.62 6.16 -11.40
N VAL A 336 17.12 6.48 -10.21
CA VAL A 336 17.90 7.02 -9.09
C VAL A 336 18.86 5.96 -8.53
N GLU A 337 18.41 4.71 -8.41
CA GLU A 337 19.21 3.55 -8.01
C GLU A 337 20.34 3.28 -9.01
N GLN A 338 20.05 3.24 -10.31
CA GLN A 338 21.04 3.11 -11.37
C GLN A 338 22.12 4.21 -11.32
N ASP A 339 21.75 5.46 -11.05
CA ASP A 339 22.73 6.56 -11.00
C ASP A 339 23.58 6.61 -9.71
N ILE A 340 23.12 6.00 -8.62
CA ILE A 340 23.82 5.93 -7.33
C ILE A 340 24.64 4.64 -7.22
N ILE A 341 24.04 3.50 -7.52
CA ILE A 341 24.52 2.14 -7.23
C ILE A 341 25.13 1.50 -8.49
N GLY A 342 24.50 1.71 -9.65
CA GLY A 342 24.84 1.05 -10.92
C GLY A 342 24.00 -0.19 -11.25
N ILE A 343 22.96 -0.47 -10.45
CA ILE A 343 21.83 -1.35 -10.76
C ILE A 343 20.56 -0.78 -10.13
N ASP A 344 19.39 -1.22 -10.60
CA ASP A 344 18.08 -0.99 -9.98
C ASP A 344 17.59 -2.19 -9.15
N HIS A 345 16.49 -2.00 -8.42
CA HIS A 345 15.89 -3.06 -7.61
C HIS A 345 15.31 -4.20 -8.45
N CYS A 346 14.83 -3.97 -9.67
CA CYS A 346 14.41 -5.06 -10.57
C CYS A 346 15.57 -6.02 -10.85
N GLN A 347 16.75 -5.47 -11.19
CA GLN A 347 18.00 -6.24 -11.40
C GLN A 347 18.49 -6.89 -10.10
N ALA A 348 18.46 -6.19 -8.97
CA ALA A 348 18.85 -6.74 -7.67
C ALA A 348 17.91 -7.90 -7.23
N GLY A 349 16.62 -7.76 -7.52
CA GLY A 349 15.58 -8.75 -7.27
C GLY A 349 15.72 -9.97 -8.17
N LEU A 350 16.03 -9.79 -9.46
CA LEU A 350 16.34 -10.90 -10.37
C LEU A 350 17.56 -11.68 -9.88
N MET A 351 18.65 -11.01 -9.52
CA MET A 351 19.86 -11.66 -8.97
C MET A 351 19.60 -12.41 -7.65
N LEU A 352 18.58 -12.02 -6.88
CA LEU A 352 18.11 -12.75 -5.70
C LEU A 352 17.23 -13.95 -6.10
N ALA A 353 16.28 -13.75 -7.00
CA ALA A 353 15.35 -14.77 -7.51
C ALA A 353 16.07 -15.93 -8.22
N GLU A 354 17.15 -15.65 -8.96
CA GLU A 354 18.05 -16.65 -9.54
C GLU A 354 18.73 -17.49 -8.46
N LYS A 355 19.33 -16.87 -7.44
CA LYS A 355 19.98 -17.60 -6.34
C LYS A 355 18.99 -18.31 -5.41
N TRP A 356 17.72 -17.90 -5.41
CA TRP A 356 16.61 -18.59 -4.77
C TRP A 356 15.91 -19.60 -5.69
N ASN A 357 16.39 -19.80 -6.93
CA ASN A 357 15.83 -20.73 -7.91
C ASN A 357 14.30 -20.63 -8.03
N LEU A 358 13.77 -19.39 -8.04
CA LEU A 358 12.33 -19.16 -8.18
C LEU A 358 11.84 -19.58 -9.58
N PRO A 359 10.55 -19.92 -9.75
CA PRO A 359 9.93 -20.10 -11.06
C PRO A 359 10.09 -18.85 -11.96
N ASP A 360 10.25 -19.05 -13.27
CA ASP A 360 10.48 -17.95 -14.23
C ASP A 360 9.36 -16.91 -14.23
N VAL A 361 8.11 -17.34 -14.05
CA VAL A 361 6.93 -16.47 -13.87
C VAL A 361 7.08 -15.44 -12.73
N LEU A 362 7.87 -15.74 -11.69
CA LEU A 362 8.18 -14.77 -10.63
C LEU A 362 9.39 -13.90 -10.98
N LYS A 363 10.38 -14.44 -11.73
CA LYS A 363 11.52 -13.65 -12.25
C LYS A 363 11.04 -12.55 -13.20
N ASP A 364 10.11 -12.88 -14.11
CA ASP A 364 9.54 -11.93 -15.06
C ASP A 364 8.80 -10.79 -14.34
N VAL A 365 7.98 -11.11 -13.33
CA VAL A 365 7.33 -10.08 -12.50
C VAL A 365 8.37 -9.20 -11.80
N ILE A 366 9.34 -9.79 -11.12
CA ILE A 366 10.37 -9.02 -10.40
C ILE A 366 11.20 -8.15 -11.36
N THR A 367 11.44 -8.60 -12.59
CA THR A 367 12.25 -7.88 -13.59
C THR A 367 11.47 -6.79 -14.33
N PHE A 368 10.20 -7.03 -14.64
CA PHE A 368 9.44 -6.23 -15.61
C PHE A 368 8.20 -5.51 -15.04
N HIS A 369 7.91 -5.58 -13.74
CA HIS A 369 6.70 -4.92 -13.18
C HIS A 369 6.66 -3.39 -13.39
N HIS A 370 7.80 -2.70 -13.52
CA HIS A 370 7.83 -1.28 -13.90
C HIS A 370 7.84 -1.01 -15.41
N ALA A 371 7.97 -2.04 -16.24
CA ALA A 371 7.97 -1.97 -17.71
C ALA A 371 7.26 -3.20 -18.31
N PRO A 372 5.94 -3.37 -18.06
CA PRO A 372 5.19 -4.58 -18.41
C PRO A 372 5.08 -4.85 -19.92
N GLU A 373 5.38 -3.86 -20.76
CA GLU A 373 5.52 -3.99 -22.22
C GLU A 373 6.85 -4.64 -22.65
N SER A 374 7.83 -4.72 -21.75
CA SER A 374 9.16 -5.32 -21.98
C SER A 374 9.25 -6.80 -21.56
N ALA A 375 8.20 -7.33 -20.94
CA ALA A 375 8.13 -8.74 -20.53
C ALA A 375 8.07 -9.67 -21.77
N PRO A 376 9.03 -10.59 -21.97
CA PRO A 376 9.05 -11.48 -23.13
C PRO A 376 8.00 -12.59 -23.03
N ASP A 377 7.81 -13.11 -21.82
CA ASP A 377 6.87 -14.15 -21.44
C ASP A 377 6.05 -13.68 -20.22
N ASN A 378 5.07 -14.48 -19.80
CA ASN A 378 4.26 -14.25 -18.59
C ASN A 378 3.57 -12.87 -18.50
N SER A 379 3.40 -12.16 -19.63
CA SER A 379 3.01 -10.76 -19.66
C SER A 379 1.67 -10.45 -18.98
N GLU A 380 0.72 -11.39 -18.93
CA GLU A 380 -0.54 -11.18 -18.18
C GLU A 380 -0.31 -10.99 -16.67
N ILE A 381 0.57 -11.76 -16.01
CA ILE A 381 0.83 -11.60 -14.58
C ILE A 381 1.76 -10.41 -14.27
N VAL A 382 2.64 -10.05 -15.21
CA VAL A 382 3.44 -8.80 -15.11
C VAL A 382 2.52 -7.59 -15.17
N ASN A 383 1.60 -7.53 -16.16
CA ASN A 383 0.61 -6.45 -16.28
C ASN A 383 -0.33 -6.40 -15.07
N LEU A 384 -0.75 -7.55 -14.53
CA LEU A 384 -1.57 -7.63 -13.32
C LEU A 384 -0.84 -7.09 -12.08
N THR A 385 0.46 -7.41 -11.95
CA THR A 385 1.25 -6.95 -10.80
C THR A 385 1.54 -5.46 -10.89
N TYR A 386 1.90 -4.94 -12.07
CA TYR A 386 2.02 -3.51 -12.35
C TYR A 386 0.75 -2.72 -11.99
N VAL A 387 -0.42 -3.20 -12.43
CA VAL A 387 -1.71 -2.57 -12.10
C VAL A 387 -1.97 -2.57 -10.59
N ALA A 388 -1.68 -3.67 -9.90
CA ALA A 388 -1.86 -3.76 -8.45
C ALA A 388 -0.89 -2.86 -7.67
N ASP A 389 0.37 -2.77 -8.09
CA ASP A 389 1.40 -1.89 -7.54
C ASP A 389 1.01 -0.42 -7.70
N VAL A 390 0.76 0.05 -8.94
CA VAL A 390 0.32 1.43 -9.24
C VAL A 390 -0.87 1.84 -8.38
N LEU A 391 -1.87 0.97 -8.24
CA LEU A 391 -3.05 1.26 -7.41
C LEU A 391 -2.69 1.33 -5.92
N THR A 392 -1.90 0.38 -5.42
CA THR A 392 -1.47 0.32 -4.01
C THR A 392 -0.64 1.54 -3.62
N ASN A 393 0.38 1.86 -4.42
CA ASN A 393 1.26 3.02 -4.25
C ASN A 393 0.47 4.35 -4.20
N ARG A 394 -0.55 4.50 -5.05
CA ARG A 394 -1.37 5.72 -5.11
C ARG A 394 -2.40 5.82 -3.97
N LEU A 395 -3.00 4.70 -3.57
CA LEU A 395 -4.07 4.63 -2.57
C LEU A 395 -3.57 4.57 -1.12
N LEU A 396 -2.39 4.00 -0.88
CA LEU A 396 -1.79 3.87 0.45
C LEU A 396 -0.48 4.69 0.54
N PRO A 397 -0.53 6.02 0.33
CA PRO A 397 0.65 6.86 0.28
C PRO A 397 1.42 6.85 1.61
N GLY A 398 2.74 6.74 1.55
CA GLY A 398 3.61 6.66 2.73
C GLY A 398 3.88 5.24 3.24
N LEU A 399 3.26 4.20 2.65
CA LEU A 399 3.83 2.85 2.73
C LEU A 399 5.10 2.72 1.87
N GLU A 400 5.22 3.55 0.83
CA GLU A 400 6.35 3.55 -0.09
C GLU A 400 6.83 4.96 -0.43
N LEU A 401 8.02 5.06 -1.03
CA LEU A 401 8.63 6.33 -1.49
C LEU A 401 8.47 6.59 -2.99
N GLU A 402 8.28 5.55 -3.78
CA GLU A 402 8.24 5.64 -5.23
C GLU A 402 6.96 6.36 -5.71
N LYS A 403 7.03 6.90 -6.92
CA LYS A 403 5.85 7.22 -7.74
C LYS A 403 5.95 6.38 -8.99
N VAL A 404 5.25 5.25 -8.99
CA VAL A 404 5.18 4.35 -10.15
C VAL A 404 4.60 5.11 -11.34
N ASP A 405 5.18 4.89 -12.53
CA ASP A 405 4.69 5.50 -13.76
C ASP A 405 3.31 4.95 -14.13
N THR A 406 2.42 5.84 -14.58
CA THR A 406 1.03 5.53 -14.94
C THR A 406 0.79 5.51 -16.43
N SER A 407 1.81 5.77 -17.26
CA SER A 407 1.76 5.74 -18.72
C SER A 407 1.14 4.44 -19.28
N ASN A 408 1.50 3.30 -18.72
CA ASN A 408 1.00 1.97 -19.12
C ASN A 408 -0.30 1.54 -18.41
N LEU A 409 -0.82 2.31 -17.44
CA LEU A 409 -1.97 1.87 -16.62
C LEU A 409 -3.20 1.53 -17.47
N GLN A 410 -3.48 2.33 -18.52
CA GLN A 410 -4.62 2.10 -19.39
C GLN A 410 -4.41 0.90 -20.33
N SER A 411 -3.21 0.72 -20.89
CA SER A 411 -2.87 -0.41 -21.76
C SER A 411 -2.88 -1.73 -20.98
N SER A 412 -2.30 -1.77 -19.78
CA SER A 412 -2.31 -2.95 -18.91
C SER A 412 -3.72 -3.34 -18.47
N LEU A 413 -4.56 -2.38 -18.06
CA LEU A 413 -5.97 -2.67 -17.73
C LEU A 413 -6.73 -3.27 -18.91
N LEU A 414 -6.55 -2.72 -20.12
CA LEU A 414 -7.17 -3.24 -21.34
C LEU A 414 -6.66 -4.63 -21.71
N ALA A 415 -5.36 -4.89 -21.61
CA ALA A 415 -4.76 -6.21 -21.87
C ALA A 415 -5.29 -7.30 -20.92
N LEU A 416 -5.52 -6.93 -19.65
CA LEU A 416 -6.12 -7.82 -18.66
C LEU A 416 -7.63 -8.04 -18.88
N GLY A 417 -8.30 -7.21 -19.69
CA GLY A 417 -9.75 -7.22 -19.87
C GLY A 417 -10.53 -6.45 -18.80
N PHE A 418 -9.85 -5.65 -17.96
CA PHE A 418 -10.49 -4.79 -16.98
C PHE A 418 -10.91 -3.46 -17.60
N LEU A 419 -12.21 -3.17 -17.56
CA LEU A 419 -12.68 -1.79 -17.68
C LEU A 419 -12.39 -1.06 -16.36
N PRO A 420 -11.87 0.19 -16.39
CA PRO A 420 -11.57 0.99 -15.20
C PRO A 420 -12.57 0.89 -14.04
N ARG A 421 -13.86 1.15 -14.31
CA ARG A 421 -14.98 1.07 -13.36
C ARG A 421 -15.17 -0.28 -12.65
N ASN A 422 -14.58 -1.36 -13.15
CA ASN A 422 -14.62 -2.68 -12.51
C ASN A 422 -13.51 -2.83 -11.47
N VAL A 423 -12.40 -2.10 -11.60
CA VAL A 423 -11.20 -2.23 -10.76
C VAL A 423 -11.44 -1.70 -9.34
N TYR A 424 -12.04 -0.51 -9.21
CA TYR A 424 -12.45 0.08 -7.92
C TYR A 424 -13.63 -0.68 -7.23
N ARG A 425 -13.96 -1.91 -7.69
CA ARG A 425 -14.70 -2.95 -6.92
C ARG A 425 -13.81 -3.90 -6.11
N HIS A 426 -12.56 -4.13 -6.54
CA HIS A 426 -11.64 -5.10 -5.95
C HIS A 426 -10.66 -4.47 -4.94
N LEU A 427 -10.71 -3.14 -4.78
CA LEU A 427 -9.87 -2.37 -3.84
C LEU A 427 -10.30 -2.48 -2.37
N ASN A 428 -11.45 -3.11 -2.06
CA ASN A 428 -11.88 -3.31 -0.67
C ASN A 428 -10.84 -4.08 0.16
N VAL A 429 -10.06 -4.97 -0.47
CA VAL A 429 -8.96 -5.72 0.17
C VAL A 429 -7.82 -4.84 0.70
N LEU A 430 -7.78 -3.55 0.34
CA LEU A 430 -6.84 -2.56 0.85
C LEU A 430 -7.32 -1.90 2.16
N ALA A 431 -8.61 -2.01 2.51
CA ALA A 431 -9.12 -1.52 3.81
C ALA A 431 -8.83 -2.54 4.93
N ASP A 432 -8.95 -3.83 4.64
CA ASP A 432 -8.73 -4.97 5.56
C ASP A 432 -7.26 -5.15 6.03
N LEU A 433 -6.37 -4.16 5.87
CA LEU A 433 -4.91 -4.33 6.06
C LEU A 433 -4.43 -4.25 7.52
N TYR A 434 -5.29 -3.83 8.46
CA TYR A 434 -4.96 -3.57 9.86
C TYR A 434 -6.02 -4.12 10.82
#